data_AF-A0A4V1FH72-F1
#
_entry.id   AF-A0A4V1FH72-F1
#
_cell.length_a   1.000
_cell.length_b   1.000
_cell.length_c   1.000
_cell.angle_alpha   90.00
_cell.angle_beta   90.00
_cell.angle_gamma   90.00
#
_symmetry.space_group_name_H-M   'P 1'
#
loop_
_entity.id
_entity.type
_entity.pdbx_description
1 polymer ?
#
loop_
_entity_poly.entity_id
_entity_poly.type
_entity_poly.pdbx_seq_one_letter_code
_entity_poly.pdbx_strand_id
1 'polypeptide(L)'
;MKDDESSRYIELSIEGIRLLTAELAKIAEAEQDQQDAVLDELESKRTIAGLLQHQLNQAKEQIAEFQARCEGFDEELADSVASAVFQLEMMVESLKAEATQMKNQVQTKENMVATYVEREKRLSARLRELEQLQPEKLKAKKVQYQTEARELRATVKTLSQKLNESRIRETAMKSDVTLAMSQLEQCRSRNDELARHIERANGLYEAYRYETKSKDGSPVHFFLRREFTGMRVERNYAERPRYVNNLTFSLTIKTTIGISCDVKVNEWGRPHYYIIPLLRDIWPDDLYEELFTIYREELSEVNPLLVARLDWAKSVELDSVEGLRPAILTALKADGYNTLCDVVMHDVDELESIKGLGKKTALELHERCYALVDAWEREHGAVETRFEK
;
A
#
# COMPACT_ATOMS: atom_id res chain seq x y z
N MET A 1 -155.35 -133.11 -114.26
CA MET A 1 -155.50 -133.90 -113.02
C MET A 1 -154.53 -133.29 -112.01
N LYS A 2 -155.08 -132.52 -111.06
CA LYS A 2 -154.54 -131.94 -109.80
C LYS A 2 -153.05 -131.53 -109.69
N ASP A 3 -152.81 -130.23 -109.53
CA ASP A 3 -152.19 -129.55 -108.35
C ASP A 3 -150.66 -129.74 -108.22
N ASP A 4 -149.84 -128.72 -108.57
CA ASP A 4 -148.53 -128.49 -107.89
C ASP A 4 -147.79 -127.16 -108.19
N GLU A 5 -148.27 -126.27 -109.07
CA GLU A 5 -147.51 -125.04 -109.39
C GLU A 5 -147.56 -123.94 -108.31
N SER A 6 -148.46 -124.02 -107.32
CA SER A 6 -148.62 -123.01 -106.27
C SER A 6 -147.74 -123.22 -105.02
N SER A 7 -147.32 -124.46 -104.73
CA SER A 7 -146.48 -124.77 -103.56
C SER A 7 -145.06 -124.22 -103.70
N ARG A 8 -144.53 -124.23 -104.93
CA ARG A 8 -143.14 -123.87 -105.21
C ARG A 8 -142.84 -122.37 -105.07
N TYR A 9 -143.86 -121.52 -105.24
CA TYR A 9 -143.72 -120.06 -105.09
C TYR A 9 -143.70 -119.61 -103.62
N ILE A 10 -144.35 -120.38 -102.74
CA ILE A 10 -144.39 -120.11 -101.30
C ILE A 10 -143.06 -120.51 -100.65
N GLU A 11 -142.45 -121.63 -101.07
CA GLU A 11 -141.14 -122.03 -100.57
C GLU A 11 -140.05 -121.00 -100.89
N LEU A 12 -140.04 -120.45 -102.11
CA LEU A 12 -139.08 -119.40 -102.49
C LEU A 12 -139.23 -118.12 -101.65
N SER A 13 -140.44 -117.79 -101.22
CA SER A 13 -140.71 -116.60 -100.41
C SER A 13 -140.26 -116.78 -98.95
N ILE A 14 -140.41 -118.00 -98.41
CA ILE A 14 -139.96 -118.34 -97.04
C ILE A 14 -138.43 -118.35 -96.97
N GLU A 15 -137.77 -118.84 -98.03
CA GLU A 15 -136.31 -118.86 -98.10
C GLU A 15 -135.73 -117.44 -98.20
N GLY A 16 -136.36 -116.55 -98.97
CA GLY A 16 -135.99 -115.13 -99.03
C GLY A 16 -136.12 -114.40 -97.70
N ILE A 17 -137.19 -114.67 -96.93
CA ILE A 17 -137.39 -114.07 -95.61
C ILE A 17 -136.33 -114.57 -94.62
N ARG A 18 -135.98 -115.86 -94.64
CA ARG A 18 -134.94 -116.40 -93.75
C ARG A 18 -133.57 -115.78 -94.00
N LEU A 19 -133.24 -115.48 -95.26
CA LEU A 19 -131.98 -114.83 -95.61
C LEU A 19 -131.92 -113.39 -95.06
N LEU A 20 -133.00 -112.62 -95.21
CA LEU A 20 -133.11 -111.26 -94.69
C LEU A 20 -133.02 -111.20 -93.16
N THR A 21 -133.63 -112.16 -92.45
CA THR A 21 -133.55 -112.22 -90.98
C THR A 21 -132.12 -112.49 -90.50
N ALA A 22 -131.36 -113.31 -91.23
CA ALA A 22 -129.96 -113.57 -90.89
C ALA A 22 -129.04 -112.36 -91.15
N GLU A 23 -129.31 -111.57 -92.20
CA GLU A 23 -128.57 -110.33 -92.44
C GLU A 23 -128.86 -109.25 -91.41
N LEU A 24 -130.12 -109.09 -90.97
CA LEU A 24 -130.47 -108.12 -89.93
C LEU A 24 -129.86 -108.47 -88.57
N ALA A 25 -129.76 -109.76 -88.23
CA ALA A 25 -129.12 -110.20 -86.99
C ALA A 25 -127.61 -109.84 -86.97
N LYS A 26 -126.92 -110.00 -88.11
CA LYS A 26 -125.49 -109.62 -88.22
C LYS A 26 -125.26 -108.11 -88.07
N ILE A 27 -126.16 -107.28 -88.56
CA ILE A 27 -126.03 -105.83 -88.43
C ILE A 27 -126.22 -105.40 -86.97
N ALA A 28 -127.19 -106.00 -86.27
CA ALA A 28 -127.44 -105.69 -84.86
C ALA A 28 -126.26 -106.10 -83.95
N GLU A 29 -125.63 -107.26 -84.18
CA GLU A 29 -124.41 -107.65 -83.45
C GLU A 29 -123.26 -106.66 -83.70
N ALA A 30 -123.06 -106.23 -84.95
CA ALA A 30 -121.99 -105.28 -85.28
C ALA A 30 -122.20 -103.89 -84.64
N GLU A 31 -123.44 -103.41 -84.55
CA GLU A 31 -123.73 -102.14 -83.86
C GLU A 31 -123.52 -102.24 -82.35
N GLN A 32 -123.83 -103.39 -81.74
CA GLN A 32 -123.64 -103.59 -80.30
C GLN A 32 -122.15 -103.64 -79.94
N ASP A 33 -121.33 -104.36 -80.71
CA ASP A 33 -119.87 -104.37 -80.54
C ASP A 33 -119.26 -102.95 -80.68
N GLN A 34 -119.82 -102.12 -81.56
CA GLN A 34 -119.36 -100.75 -81.75
C GLN A 34 -119.71 -99.83 -80.57
N GLN A 35 -120.85 -100.03 -79.91
CA GLN A 35 -121.24 -99.25 -78.73
C GLN A 35 -120.39 -99.60 -77.50
N ASP A 36 -120.11 -100.87 -77.28
CA ASP A 36 -119.27 -101.31 -76.15
C ASP A 36 -117.84 -100.72 -76.25
N ALA A 37 -117.28 -100.66 -77.46
CA ALA A 37 -115.96 -100.06 -77.69
C ALA A 37 -115.88 -98.55 -77.35
N VAL A 38 -116.95 -97.79 -77.59
CA VAL A 38 -116.99 -96.35 -77.29
C VAL A 38 -117.09 -96.12 -75.77
N LEU A 39 -117.80 -96.99 -75.06
CA LEU A 39 -118.00 -96.88 -73.62
C LEU A 39 -116.69 -97.10 -72.86
N ASP A 40 -115.90 -98.10 -73.27
CA ASP A 40 -114.56 -98.35 -72.74
C ASP A 40 -113.60 -97.16 -72.97
N GLU A 41 -113.63 -96.52 -74.15
CA GLU A 41 -112.80 -95.35 -74.43
C GLU A 41 -113.16 -94.17 -73.52
N LEU A 42 -114.45 -94.01 -73.20
CA LEU A 42 -114.95 -92.92 -72.38
C LEU A 42 -114.60 -93.09 -70.90
N GLU A 43 -114.66 -94.31 -70.38
CA GLU A 43 -114.19 -94.63 -69.02
C GLU A 43 -112.67 -94.41 -68.87
N SER A 44 -111.89 -94.82 -69.88
CA SER A 44 -110.44 -94.56 -69.94
C SER A 44 -110.13 -93.06 -69.88
N LYS A 45 -110.81 -92.24 -70.70
CA LYS A 45 -110.60 -90.78 -70.69
C LYS A 45 -111.01 -90.14 -69.36
N ARG A 46 -112.06 -90.66 -68.71
CA ARG A 46 -112.49 -90.17 -67.39
C ARG A 46 -111.44 -90.45 -66.31
N THR A 47 -110.81 -91.61 -66.34
CA THR A 47 -109.72 -91.95 -65.40
C THR A 47 -108.49 -91.07 -65.64
N ILE A 48 -108.11 -90.83 -66.89
CA ILE A 48 -107.01 -89.94 -67.27
C ILE A 48 -107.27 -88.49 -66.80
N ALA A 49 -108.49 -87.98 -67.00
CA ALA A 49 -108.86 -86.64 -66.55
C ALA A 49 -108.74 -86.46 -65.03
N GLY A 50 -109.13 -87.48 -64.26
CA GLY A 50 -108.95 -87.48 -62.80
C GLY A 50 -107.47 -87.43 -62.39
N LEU A 51 -106.61 -88.16 -63.08
CA LEU A 51 -105.17 -88.18 -62.81
C LEU A 51 -104.50 -86.82 -63.11
N LEU A 52 -104.86 -86.21 -64.24
CA LEU A 52 -104.35 -84.88 -64.64
C LEU A 52 -104.78 -83.79 -63.66
N GLN A 53 -106.02 -83.85 -63.14
CA GLN A 53 -106.49 -82.88 -62.15
C GLN A 53 -105.72 -82.99 -60.83
N HIS A 54 -105.37 -84.21 -60.41
CA HIS A 54 -104.55 -84.43 -59.22
C HIS A 54 -103.12 -83.89 -59.41
N GLN A 55 -102.49 -84.16 -60.57
CA GLN A 55 -101.17 -83.61 -60.91
C GLN A 55 -101.17 -82.07 -60.97
N LEU A 56 -102.23 -81.46 -61.51
CA LEU A 56 -102.37 -80.01 -61.57
C LEU A 56 -102.42 -79.38 -60.18
N ASN A 57 -103.15 -79.99 -59.23
CA ASN A 57 -103.24 -79.49 -57.87
C ASN A 57 -101.88 -79.62 -57.14
N GLN A 58 -101.18 -80.74 -57.34
CA GLN A 58 -99.86 -80.95 -56.75
C GLN A 58 -98.82 -79.95 -57.28
N ALA A 59 -98.86 -79.60 -58.57
CA ALA A 59 -98.00 -78.58 -59.15
C ALA A 59 -98.29 -77.17 -58.59
N LYS A 60 -99.56 -76.84 -58.33
CA LYS A 60 -99.94 -75.56 -57.73
C LYS A 60 -99.43 -75.42 -56.29
N GLU A 61 -99.51 -76.47 -55.49
CA GLU A 61 -98.94 -76.49 -54.13
C GLU A 61 -97.42 -76.27 -54.17
N GLN A 62 -96.69 -76.96 -55.05
CA GLN A 62 -95.25 -76.79 -55.18
C GLN A 62 -94.85 -75.36 -55.59
N ILE A 63 -95.60 -74.74 -56.51
CA ILE A 63 -95.34 -73.35 -56.92
C ILE A 63 -95.52 -72.40 -55.73
N ALA A 64 -96.58 -72.58 -54.92
CA ALA A 64 -96.83 -71.75 -53.76
C ALA A 64 -95.71 -71.89 -52.70
N GLU A 65 -95.23 -73.11 -52.44
CA GLU A 65 -94.09 -73.34 -51.55
C GLU A 65 -92.80 -72.69 -52.06
N PHE A 66 -92.52 -72.79 -53.37
CA PHE A 66 -91.35 -72.15 -53.96
C PHE A 66 -91.40 -70.62 -53.89
N GLN A 67 -92.57 -70.01 -54.09
CA GLN A 67 -92.74 -68.56 -53.99
C GLN A 67 -92.47 -68.07 -52.57
N ALA A 68 -93.06 -68.72 -51.55
CA ALA A 68 -92.81 -68.37 -50.15
C ALA A 68 -91.33 -68.50 -49.77
N ARG A 69 -90.63 -69.51 -50.31
CA ARG A 69 -89.19 -69.69 -50.08
C ARG A 69 -88.33 -68.60 -50.74
N CYS A 70 -88.72 -68.12 -51.92
CA CYS A 70 -88.01 -67.04 -52.59
C CYS A 70 -88.18 -65.71 -51.83
N GLU A 71 -89.41 -65.39 -51.40
CA GLU A 71 -89.69 -64.19 -50.61
C GLU A 71 -88.91 -64.20 -49.28
N GLY A 72 -88.88 -65.33 -48.58
CA GLY A 72 -88.09 -65.46 -47.35
C GLY A 72 -86.58 -65.28 -47.58
N PHE A 73 -86.04 -65.80 -48.68
CA PHE A 73 -84.62 -65.59 -49.02
C PHE A 73 -84.31 -64.14 -49.40
N ASP A 74 -85.19 -63.46 -50.13
CA ASP A 74 -84.99 -62.05 -50.48
C ASP A 74 -84.99 -61.15 -49.24
N GLU A 75 -85.86 -61.43 -48.26
CA GLU A 75 -85.93 -60.69 -46.99
C GLU A 75 -84.69 -60.96 -46.11
N GLU A 76 -84.27 -62.22 -45.96
CA GLU A 76 -83.04 -62.58 -45.23
C GLU A 76 -81.78 -61.97 -45.87
N LEU A 77 -81.69 -61.94 -47.21
CA LEU A 77 -80.56 -61.36 -47.93
C LEU A 77 -80.53 -59.83 -47.76
N ALA A 78 -81.69 -59.17 -47.84
CA ALA A 78 -81.81 -57.73 -47.65
C ALA A 78 -81.35 -57.31 -46.23
N ASP A 79 -81.80 -58.03 -45.20
CA ASP A 79 -81.41 -57.75 -43.81
C ASP A 79 -79.93 -58.04 -43.56
N SER A 80 -79.39 -59.12 -44.13
CA SER A 80 -77.96 -59.45 -44.02
C SER A 80 -77.08 -58.37 -44.65
N VAL A 81 -77.43 -57.91 -45.86
CA VAL A 81 -76.70 -56.83 -46.55
C VAL A 81 -76.81 -55.52 -45.79
N ALA A 82 -78.00 -55.14 -45.31
CA ALA A 82 -78.19 -53.91 -44.55
C ALA A 82 -77.34 -53.90 -43.26
N SER A 83 -77.30 -55.03 -42.54
CA SER A 83 -76.46 -55.18 -41.34
C SER A 83 -74.96 -55.10 -41.66
N ALA A 84 -74.50 -55.75 -42.74
CA ALA A 84 -73.10 -55.71 -43.16
C ALA A 84 -72.67 -54.30 -43.61
N VAL A 85 -73.53 -53.59 -44.34
CA VAL A 85 -73.28 -52.20 -44.76
C VAL A 85 -73.16 -51.30 -43.54
N PHE A 86 -74.09 -51.41 -42.58
CA PHE A 86 -74.04 -50.63 -41.36
C PHE A 86 -72.75 -50.87 -40.55
N GLN A 87 -72.32 -52.12 -40.41
CA GLN A 87 -71.06 -52.45 -39.73
C GLN A 87 -69.84 -51.86 -40.46
N LEU A 88 -69.80 -51.93 -41.79
CA LEU A 88 -68.73 -51.34 -42.58
C LEU A 88 -68.70 -49.82 -42.49
N GLU A 89 -69.86 -49.16 -42.49
CA GLU A 89 -69.97 -47.71 -42.30
C GLU A 89 -69.41 -47.28 -40.94
N MET A 90 -69.79 -47.98 -39.86
CA MET A 90 -69.24 -47.74 -38.52
C MET A 90 -67.72 -47.94 -38.47
N MET A 91 -67.20 -49.00 -39.11
CA MET A 91 -65.76 -49.24 -39.17
C MET A 91 -65.02 -48.15 -39.95
N VAL A 92 -65.58 -47.70 -41.08
CA VAL A 92 -65.00 -46.62 -41.90
C VAL A 92 -64.96 -45.31 -41.10
N GLU A 93 -66.02 -45.02 -40.34
CA GLU A 93 -66.09 -43.81 -39.52
C GLU A 93 -65.10 -43.86 -38.36
N SER A 94 -64.95 -45.01 -37.71
CA SER A 94 -63.93 -45.27 -36.68
C SER A 94 -62.51 -45.09 -37.23
N LEU A 95 -62.20 -45.69 -38.38
CA LEU A 95 -60.88 -45.56 -39.03
C LEU A 95 -60.57 -44.13 -39.46
N LYS A 96 -61.57 -43.35 -39.91
CA LYS A 96 -61.40 -41.93 -40.22
C LYS A 96 -61.08 -41.12 -38.97
N ALA A 97 -61.72 -41.43 -37.85
CA ALA A 97 -61.44 -40.79 -36.56
C ALA A 97 -60.00 -41.09 -36.11
N GLU A 98 -59.57 -42.35 -36.17
CA GLU A 98 -58.20 -42.76 -35.84
C GLU A 98 -57.15 -42.11 -36.77
N ALA A 99 -57.41 -42.07 -38.07
CA ALA A 99 -56.51 -41.42 -39.04
C ALA A 99 -56.36 -39.92 -38.74
N THR A 100 -57.45 -39.26 -38.35
CA THR A 100 -57.43 -37.83 -37.96
C THR A 100 -56.64 -37.62 -36.67
N GLN A 101 -56.82 -38.50 -35.68
CA GLN A 101 -56.07 -38.47 -34.43
C GLN A 101 -54.57 -38.67 -34.66
N MET A 102 -54.18 -39.68 -35.46
CA MET A 102 -52.79 -39.95 -35.80
C MET A 102 -52.16 -38.78 -36.56
N LYS A 103 -52.88 -38.17 -37.50
CA LYS A 103 -52.41 -36.97 -38.21
C LYS A 103 -52.13 -35.81 -37.25
N ASN A 104 -53.00 -35.57 -36.27
CA ASN A 104 -52.80 -34.53 -35.26
C ASN A 104 -51.59 -34.84 -34.35
N GLN A 105 -51.38 -36.11 -33.99
CA GLN A 105 -50.20 -36.53 -33.23
C GLN A 105 -48.91 -36.33 -34.00
N VAL A 106 -48.88 -36.70 -35.29
CA VAL A 106 -47.74 -36.47 -36.18
C VAL A 106 -47.44 -34.98 -36.27
N GLN A 107 -48.43 -34.14 -36.54
CA GLN A 107 -48.26 -32.69 -36.60
C GLN A 107 -47.69 -32.11 -35.30
N THR A 108 -48.17 -32.59 -34.16
CA THR A 108 -47.67 -32.16 -32.84
C THR A 108 -46.21 -32.56 -32.65
N LYS A 109 -45.84 -33.78 -33.03
CA LYS A 109 -44.46 -34.27 -32.95
C LYS A 109 -43.53 -33.52 -33.91
N GLU A 110 -43.97 -33.21 -35.12
CA GLU A 110 -43.21 -32.39 -36.08
C GLU A 110 -42.92 -30.99 -35.52
N ASN A 111 -43.92 -30.34 -34.93
CA ASN A 111 -43.74 -29.03 -34.29
C ASN A 111 -42.74 -29.09 -33.12
N MET A 112 -42.77 -30.17 -32.32
CA MET A 112 -41.79 -30.38 -31.25
C MET A 112 -40.38 -30.57 -31.82
N VAL A 113 -40.20 -31.38 -32.86
CA VAL A 113 -38.90 -31.59 -33.52
C VAL A 113 -38.35 -30.28 -34.07
N ALA A 114 -39.18 -29.47 -34.74
CA ALA A 114 -38.77 -28.16 -35.23
C ALA A 114 -38.26 -27.24 -34.09
N THR A 115 -38.96 -27.25 -32.94
CA THR A 115 -38.55 -26.49 -31.75
C THR A 115 -37.23 -27.00 -31.16
N TYR A 116 -37.01 -28.32 -31.12
CA TYR A 116 -35.76 -28.89 -30.65
C TYR A 116 -34.57 -28.55 -31.56
N VAL A 117 -34.77 -28.59 -32.87
CA VAL A 117 -33.73 -28.21 -33.86
C VAL A 117 -33.36 -26.72 -33.71
N GLU A 118 -34.34 -25.84 -33.53
CA GLU A 118 -34.10 -24.41 -33.21
C GLU A 118 -33.26 -24.25 -31.94
N ARG A 119 -33.62 -24.97 -30.88
CA ARG A 119 -32.90 -24.92 -29.59
C ARG A 119 -31.48 -25.44 -29.70
N GLU A 120 -31.27 -26.55 -30.40
CA GLU A 120 -29.95 -27.12 -30.66
C GLU A 120 -29.07 -26.13 -31.41
N LYS A 121 -29.58 -25.51 -32.50
CA LYS A 121 -28.85 -24.47 -33.23
C LYS A 121 -28.40 -23.32 -32.33
N ARG A 122 -29.29 -22.82 -31.44
CA ARG A 122 -28.94 -21.74 -30.48
C ARG A 122 -27.89 -22.18 -29.47
N LEU A 123 -27.98 -23.42 -28.96
CA LEU A 123 -27.01 -23.96 -28.01
C LEU A 123 -25.65 -24.18 -28.67
N SER A 124 -25.61 -24.74 -29.88
CA SER A 124 -24.36 -24.92 -30.64
C SER A 124 -23.70 -23.58 -30.98
N ALA A 125 -24.49 -22.55 -31.32
CA ALA A 125 -23.95 -21.20 -31.55
C ALA A 125 -23.31 -20.60 -30.28
N ARG A 126 -24.00 -20.67 -29.13
CA ARG A 126 -23.45 -20.21 -27.84
C ARG A 126 -22.22 -21.00 -27.41
N LEU A 127 -22.22 -22.31 -27.65
CA LEU A 127 -21.08 -23.16 -27.33
C LEU A 127 -19.86 -22.78 -28.18
N ARG A 128 -20.04 -22.49 -29.48
CA ARG A 128 -18.97 -21.96 -30.34
C ARG A 128 -18.46 -20.59 -29.87
N GLU A 129 -19.35 -19.67 -29.47
CA GLU A 129 -18.95 -18.37 -28.90
C GLU A 129 -18.12 -18.54 -27.61
N LEU A 130 -18.52 -19.47 -26.73
CA LEU A 130 -17.79 -19.79 -25.51
C LEU A 130 -16.45 -20.47 -25.78
N GLU A 131 -16.37 -21.36 -26.78
CA GLU A 131 -15.11 -21.99 -27.19
C GLU A 131 -14.14 -20.98 -27.81
N GLN A 132 -14.64 -20.01 -28.59
CA GLN A 132 -13.84 -18.91 -29.14
C GLN A 132 -13.21 -18.05 -28.04
N LEU A 133 -13.90 -17.87 -26.91
CA LEU A 133 -13.37 -17.16 -25.74
C LEU A 133 -12.23 -17.92 -25.02
N GLN A 134 -11.96 -19.18 -25.38
CA GLN A 134 -10.87 -19.99 -24.85
C GLN A 134 -10.79 -19.93 -23.30
N PRO A 135 -11.85 -20.36 -22.59
CA PRO A 135 -12.02 -20.14 -21.15
C PRO A 135 -10.87 -20.71 -20.32
N GLU A 136 -10.26 -21.83 -20.74
CA GLU A 136 -9.10 -22.41 -20.07
C GLU A 136 -7.84 -21.53 -20.18
N LYS A 137 -7.63 -20.86 -21.33
CA LYS A 137 -6.53 -19.89 -21.46
C LYS A 137 -6.77 -18.65 -20.60
N LEU A 138 -8.01 -18.19 -20.46
CA LEU A 138 -8.35 -17.09 -19.57
C LEU A 138 -8.17 -17.45 -18.09
N LYS A 139 -8.53 -18.68 -17.69
CA LYS A 139 -8.25 -19.18 -16.34
C LYS A 139 -6.74 -19.23 -16.07
N ALA A 140 -5.94 -19.74 -17.01
CA ALA A 140 -4.49 -19.77 -16.90
C ALA A 140 -3.90 -18.35 -16.75
N LYS A 141 -4.32 -17.40 -17.61
CA LYS A 141 -3.91 -15.98 -17.51
C LYS A 141 -4.30 -15.34 -16.18
N LYS A 142 -5.50 -15.63 -15.66
CA LYS A 142 -5.93 -15.11 -14.36
C LYS A 142 -5.01 -15.59 -13.24
N VAL A 143 -4.61 -16.86 -13.24
CA VAL A 143 -3.65 -17.40 -12.26
C VAL A 143 -2.30 -16.72 -12.41
N GLN A 144 -1.79 -16.56 -13.63
CA GLN A 144 -0.54 -15.84 -13.91
C GLN A 144 -0.56 -14.40 -13.37
N TYR A 145 -1.62 -13.64 -13.66
CA TYR A 145 -1.74 -12.28 -13.12
C TYR A 145 -1.87 -12.24 -11.59
N GLN A 146 -2.49 -13.26 -10.99
CA GLN A 146 -2.54 -13.36 -9.53
C GLN A 146 -1.17 -13.66 -8.91
N THR A 147 -0.35 -14.50 -9.55
CA THR A 147 1.02 -14.76 -9.11
C THR A 147 1.91 -13.53 -9.29
N GLU A 148 1.87 -12.87 -10.46
CA GLU A 148 2.61 -11.64 -10.71
C GLU A 148 2.22 -10.53 -9.74
N ALA A 149 0.91 -10.35 -9.46
CA ALA A 149 0.45 -9.36 -8.48
C ALA A 149 0.94 -9.66 -7.06
N ARG A 150 1.07 -10.93 -6.68
CA ARG A 150 1.64 -11.32 -5.36
C ARG A 150 3.14 -11.02 -5.30
N GLU A 151 3.88 -11.33 -6.35
CA GLU A 151 5.32 -11.05 -6.44
C GLU A 151 5.60 -9.54 -6.44
N LEU A 152 4.84 -8.77 -7.20
CA LEU A 152 4.92 -7.30 -7.20
C LEU A 152 4.61 -6.71 -5.82
N ARG A 153 3.60 -7.23 -5.11
CA ARG A 153 3.32 -6.80 -3.74
C ARG A 153 4.45 -7.13 -2.77
N ALA A 154 5.06 -8.30 -2.90
CA ALA A 154 6.20 -8.70 -2.08
C ALA A 154 7.41 -7.79 -2.33
N THR A 155 7.74 -7.52 -3.60
CA THR A 155 8.85 -6.62 -3.97
C THR A 155 8.62 -5.19 -3.51
N VAL A 156 7.41 -4.63 -3.67
CA VAL A 156 7.05 -3.30 -3.16
C VAL A 156 7.23 -3.24 -1.64
N LYS A 157 6.81 -4.27 -0.90
CA LYS A 157 7.01 -4.34 0.55
C LYS A 157 8.50 -4.31 0.91
N THR A 158 9.33 -5.12 0.25
CA THR A 158 10.78 -5.16 0.48
C THR A 158 11.45 -3.84 0.13
N LEU A 159 11.11 -3.22 -1.00
CA LEU A 159 11.66 -1.92 -1.41
C LEU A 159 11.25 -0.82 -0.45
N SER A 160 9.99 -0.80 -0.01
CA SER A 160 9.50 0.16 1.00
C SER A 160 10.27 0.02 2.31
N GLN A 161 10.57 -1.21 2.75
CA GLN A 161 11.36 -1.45 3.96
C GLN A 161 12.80 -0.94 3.78
N LYS A 162 13.47 -1.29 2.67
CA LYS A 162 14.83 -0.82 2.37
C LYS A 162 14.91 0.70 2.28
N LEU A 163 13.91 1.35 1.68
CA LEU A 163 13.84 2.80 1.60
C LEU A 163 13.72 3.43 2.99
N ASN A 164 12.91 2.86 3.87
CA ASN A 164 12.77 3.34 5.24
C ASN A 164 14.07 3.17 6.04
N GLU A 165 14.72 2.02 5.94
CA GLU A 165 16.03 1.77 6.56
C GLU A 165 17.11 2.74 6.03
N SER A 166 17.07 3.07 4.74
CA SER A 166 17.97 4.07 4.14
C SER A 166 17.70 5.47 4.70
N ARG A 167 16.42 5.87 4.83
CA ARG A 167 16.04 7.19 5.39
C ARG A 167 16.46 7.35 6.86
N ILE A 168 16.31 6.29 7.66
CA ILE A 168 16.77 6.29 9.06
C ILE A 168 18.29 6.48 9.10
N ARG A 169 19.05 5.72 8.30
CA ARG A 169 20.51 5.86 8.21
C ARG A 169 20.95 7.24 7.73
N GLU A 170 20.28 7.80 6.72
CA GLU A 170 20.59 9.14 6.21
C GLU A 170 20.36 10.21 7.28
N THR A 171 19.29 10.09 8.06
CA THR A 171 18.99 11.01 9.16
C THR A 171 20.04 10.93 10.27
N ALA A 172 20.46 9.71 10.65
CA ALA A 172 21.54 9.51 11.61
C ALA A 172 22.86 10.11 11.10
N MET A 173 23.24 9.83 9.85
CA MET A 173 24.45 10.38 9.25
C MET A 173 24.43 11.92 9.18
N LYS A 174 23.29 12.54 8.88
CA LYS A 174 23.15 14.01 8.90
C LYS A 174 23.38 14.59 10.30
N SER A 175 22.88 13.92 11.34
CA SER A 175 23.13 14.30 12.73
C SER A 175 24.61 14.18 13.07
N ASP A 176 25.25 13.06 12.72
CA ASP A 176 26.67 12.81 13.00
C ASP A 176 27.58 13.82 12.28
N VAL A 177 27.28 14.15 11.02
CA VAL A 177 28.01 15.18 10.26
C VAL A 177 27.87 16.55 10.92
N THR A 178 26.66 16.90 11.39
CA THR A 178 26.43 18.18 12.09
C THR A 178 27.24 18.25 13.39
N LEU A 179 27.27 17.16 14.16
CA LEU A 179 28.07 17.06 15.37
C LEU A 179 29.57 17.17 15.07
N ALA A 180 30.06 16.44 14.06
CA ALA A 180 31.46 16.48 13.65
C ALA A 180 31.88 17.87 13.17
N MET A 181 31.02 18.60 12.44
CA MET A 181 31.28 19.98 12.03
C MET A 181 31.38 20.92 13.23
N SER A 182 30.49 20.79 14.21
CA SER A 182 30.55 21.58 15.45
C SER A 182 31.84 21.32 16.24
N GLN A 183 32.24 20.05 16.37
CA GLN A 183 33.49 19.68 17.03
C GLN A 183 34.72 20.20 16.28
N LEU A 184 34.72 20.12 14.95
CA LEU A 184 35.81 20.65 14.12
C LEU A 184 35.98 22.16 14.32
N GLU A 185 34.88 22.91 14.37
CA GLU A 185 34.92 24.35 14.59
C GLU A 185 35.45 24.71 15.98
N GLN A 186 35.04 23.98 17.02
CA GLN A 186 35.61 24.14 18.36
C GLN A 186 37.12 23.86 18.39
N CYS A 187 37.57 22.82 17.68
CA CYS A 187 38.99 22.51 17.56
C CYS A 187 39.76 23.59 16.80
N ARG A 188 39.19 24.18 15.75
CA ARG A 188 39.78 25.31 15.03
C ARG A 188 39.95 26.52 15.92
N SER A 189 38.89 26.94 16.62
CA SER A 189 38.96 28.06 17.56
C SER A 189 40.02 27.85 18.65
N ARG A 190 40.13 26.64 19.19
CA ARG A 190 41.19 26.28 20.16
C ARG A 190 42.58 26.33 19.55
N ASN A 191 42.74 25.85 18.32
CA ASN A 191 44.03 25.93 17.63
C ASN A 191 44.43 27.38 17.35
N ASP A 192 43.50 28.25 16.96
CA ASP A 192 43.76 29.67 16.74
C ASP A 192 44.11 30.41 18.04
N GLU A 193 43.47 30.04 19.15
CA GLU A 193 43.84 30.51 20.49
C GLU A 193 45.26 30.05 20.89
N LEU A 194 45.57 28.76 20.70
CA LEU A 194 46.90 28.21 20.98
C LEU A 194 47.99 28.81 20.08
N ALA A 195 47.69 29.07 18.80
CA ALA A 195 48.60 29.73 17.89
C ALA A 195 48.91 31.16 18.37
N ARG A 196 47.87 31.93 18.74
CA ARG A 196 48.04 33.25 19.37
C ARG A 196 48.79 33.18 20.70
N HIS A 197 48.62 32.12 21.48
CA HIS A 197 49.41 31.90 22.70
C HIS A 197 50.89 31.71 22.36
N ILE A 198 51.22 30.81 21.44
CA ILE A 198 52.60 30.55 21.03
C ILE A 198 53.24 31.81 20.43
N GLU A 199 52.51 32.54 19.58
CA GLU A 199 52.98 33.79 18.99
C GLU A 199 53.25 34.86 20.06
N ARG A 200 52.37 35.03 21.06
CA ARG A 200 52.63 35.93 22.19
C ARG A 200 53.82 35.46 23.05
N ALA A 201 54.00 34.15 23.23
CA ALA A 201 55.12 33.59 24.00
C ALA A 201 56.47 33.87 23.33
N ASN A 202 56.53 33.65 22.01
CA ASN A 202 57.75 33.74 21.21
C ASN A 202 58.00 35.14 20.66
N GLY A 203 56.95 35.95 20.44
CA GLY A 203 57.06 37.32 19.97
C GLY A 203 57.78 38.22 20.98
N LEU A 204 57.53 38.01 22.28
CA LEU A 204 58.31 38.67 23.34
C LEU A 204 59.78 38.25 23.35
N TYR A 205 60.08 37.02 22.92
CA TYR A 205 61.44 36.49 22.85
C TYR A 205 62.25 37.13 21.70
N GLU A 206 61.63 37.38 20.55
CA GLU A 206 62.30 38.02 19.40
C GLU A 206 62.36 39.55 19.51
N ALA A 207 61.35 40.19 20.11
CA ALA A 207 61.26 41.66 20.19
C ALA A 207 62.15 42.26 21.29
N TYR A 208 62.38 41.56 22.41
CA TYR A 208 63.03 42.13 23.60
C TYR A 208 64.33 41.40 23.93
N ARG A 209 65.39 41.69 23.17
CA ARG A 209 66.75 41.21 23.43
C ARG A 209 67.67 42.37 23.77
N TYR A 210 68.06 42.46 25.03
CA TYR A 210 69.08 43.41 25.47
C TYR A 210 70.44 42.77 25.32
N GLU A 211 71.35 43.41 24.59
CA GLU A 211 72.71 42.95 24.42
C GLU A 211 73.66 43.72 25.33
N THR A 212 74.36 43.01 26.21
CA THR A 212 75.40 43.58 27.05
C THR A 212 76.62 42.66 27.08
N LYS A 213 77.68 43.10 27.76
CA LYS A 213 78.92 42.33 27.93
C LYS A 213 79.20 42.16 29.41
N SER A 214 79.58 40.93 29.79
CA SER A 214 80.14 40.64 31.11
C SER A 214 81.45 41.41 31.32
N LYS A 215 81.94 41.44 32.57
CA LYS A 215 83.25 42.01 32.93
C LYS A 215 84.40 41.42 32.11
N ASP A 216 84.29 40.15 31.72
CA ASP A 216 85.29 39.44 30.91
C ASP A 216 85.11 39.66 29.38
N GLY A 217 84.18 40.52 28.97
CA GLY A 217 83.91 40.83 27.56
C GLY A 217 82.97 39.86 26.83
N SER A 218 82.59 38.74 27.47
CA SER A 218 81.63 37.78 26.91
C SER A 218 80.23 38.39 26.73
N PRO A 219 79.54 38.13 25.61
CA PRO A 219 78.19 38.64 25.38
C PRO A 219 77.19 37.97 26.34
N VAL A 220 76.37 38.80 26.99
CA VAL A 220 75.24 38.37 27.81
C VAL A 220 73.99 39.01 27.22
N HIS A 221 72.97 38.20 26.96
CA HIS A 221 71.70 38.70 26.47
C HIS A 221 70.62 38.51 27.53
N PHE A 222 69.80 39.54 27.73
CA PHE A 222 68.56 39.46 28.51
C PHE A 222 67.39 39.35 27.56
N PHE A 223 66.44 38.50 27.90
CA PHE A 223 65.21 38.33 27.15
C PHE A 223 64.02 38.11 28.07
N LEU A 224 62.88 38.64 27.67
CA LEU A 224 61.63 38.46 28.39
C LEU A 224 60.92 37.21 27.89
N ARG A 225 60.45 36.37 28.82
CA ARG A 225 59.63 35.21 28.50
C ARG A 225 58.30 35.32 29.23
N ARG A 226 57.21 35.21 28.47
CA ARG A 226 55.87 35.07 29.02
C ARG A 226 55.55 33.61 29.27
N GLU A 227 55.19 33.31 30.51
CA GLU A 227 54.66 32.02 30.92
C GLU A 227 53.12 32.12 30.96
N PHE A 228 52.42 31.06 30.54
CA PHE A 228 50.95 30.99 30.53
C PHE A 228 50.36 30.53 31.87
N THR A 229 51.09 30.83 32.93
CA THR A 229 50.69 30.52 34.30
C THR A 229 50.93 31.75 35.15
N GLY A 230 49.90 32.15 35.88
CA GLY A 230 50.01 33.17 36.91
C GLY A 230 50.99 32.77 38.01
N MET A 231 51.56 33.77 38.66
CA MET A 231 52.35 33.57 39.87
C MET A 231 51.52 33.95 41.10
N ARG A 232 51.52 33.07 42.10
CA ARG A 232 51.01 33.40 43.42
C ARG A 232 52.14 33.91 44.30
N VAL A 233 52.05 35.17 44.72
CA VAL A 233 52.95 35.77 45.70
C VAL A 233 52.31 35.68 47.09
N GLU A 234 52.95 34.93 47.97
CA GLU A 234 52.52 34.81 49.37
C GLU A 234 53.00 36.05 50.16
N ARG A 235 52.06 36.95 50.47
CA ARG A 235 52.24 38.11 51.35
C ARG A 235 50.95 38.32 52.13
N ASN A 236 51.06 38.94 53.30
CA ASN A 236 49.88 39.40 54.04
C ASN A 236 49.05 40.35 53.17
N TYR A 237 47.83 39.96 52.82
CA TYR A 237 46.95 40.74 51.93
C TYR A 237 46.48 42.07 52.55
N ALA A 238 46.60 42.22 53.87
CA ALA A 238 46.34 43.48 54.55
C ALA A 238 47.44 44.53 54.28
N GLU A 239 48.64 44.09 53.89
CA GLU A 239 49.72 45.00 53.49
C GLU A 239 49.49 45.48 52.06
N ARG A 240 49.51 46.79 51.91
CA ARG A 240 49.42 47.50 50.62
C ARG A 240 50.82 48.04 50.26
N PRO A 241 51.18 48.12 48.97
CA PRO A 241 50.44 47.63 47.82
C PRO A 241 50.40 46.09 47.75
N ARG A 242 49.25 45.54 47.37
CA ARG A 242 49.03 44.10 47.20
C ARG A 242 49.68 43.58 45.92
N TYR A 243 49.99 42.29 45.84
CA TYR A 243 50.35 41.63 44.58
C TYR A 243 49.10 41.17 43.81
N VAL A 244 49.18 41.21 42.47
CA VAL A 244 48.12 40.75 41.57
C VAL A 244 48.26 39.26 41.33
N ASN A 245 47.50 38.46 42.08
CA ASN A 245 47.55 37.01 42.07
C ASN A 245 46.49 36.35 41.18
N ASN A 246 45.62 37.11 40.49
CA ASN A 246 44.61 36.58 39.55
C ASN A 246 45.05 36.62 38.09
N LEU A 247 46.31 36.94 37.78
CA LEU A 247 46.79 36.91 36.40
C LEU A 247 46.89 35.47 35.91
N THR A 248 46.56 35.27 34.64
CA THR A 248 46.72 33.98 33.94
C THR A 248 48.10 33.83 33.29
N PHE A 249 48.99 34.81 33.51
CA PHE A 249 50.34 34.83 32.96
C PHE A 249 51.34 35.37 33.98
N SER A 250 52.61 35.13 33.72
CA SER A 250 53.74 35.77 34.39
C SER A 250 54.86 36.05 33.40
N LEU A 251 55.74 36.98 33.76
CA LEU A 251 56.95 37.25 32.98
C LEU A 251 58.16 36.79 33.78
N THR A 252 59.09 36.15 33.08
CA THR A 252 60.41 35.80 33.61
C THR A 252 61.46 36.49 32.75
N ILE A 253 62.37 37.22 33.39
CA ILE A 253 63.57 37.77 32.76
C ILE A 253 64.58 36.64 32.71
N LYS A 254 65.03 36.27 31.51
CA LYS A 254 66.01 35.21 31.30
C LYS A 254 67.29 35.77 30.73
N THR A 255 68.40 35.10 31.02
CA THR A 255 69.72 35.47 30.50
C THR A 255 70.38 34.31 29.78
N THR A 256 71.28 34.58 28.84
CA THR A 256 72.06 33.55 28.13
C THR A 256 73.06 32.80 29.00
N ILE A 257 73.32 33.29 30.22
CA ILE A 257 74.19 32.62 31.19
C ILE A 257 73.42 31.71 32.17
N GLY A 258 72.14 31.43 31.89
CA GLY A 258 71.34 30.47 32.65
C GLY A 258 70.74 31.02 33.96
N ILE A 259 70.82 32.33 34.17
CA ILE A 259 70.20 33.01 35.32
C ILE A 259 68.84 33.57 34.90
N SER A 260 67.81 33.38 35.73
CA SER A 260 66.46 33.88 35.48
C SER A 260 65.87 34.54 36.73
N CYS A 261 65.02 35.55 36.52
CA CYS A 261 64.34 36.30 37.56
C CYS A 261 62.85 36.34 37.26
N ASP A 262 62.03 35.89 38.21
CA ASP A 262 60.58 35.98 38.08
C ASP A 262 60.09 37.39 38.42
N VAL A 263 59.21 37.92 37.58
CA VAL A 263 58.61 39.24 37.75
C VAL A 263 57.25 39.10 38.41
N LYS A 264 57.11 39.81 39.53
CA LYS A 264 55.85 39.95 40.27
C LYS A 264 55.33 41.34 39.98
N VAL A 265 54.01 41.52 39.97
CA VAL A 265 53.41 42.84 39.75
C VAL A 265 52.48 43.18 40.91
N ASN A 266 52.61 44.39 41.42
CA ASN A 266 51.71 44.88 42.46
C ASN A 266 50.41 45.45 41.85
N GLU A 267 49.44 45.77 42.70
CA GLU A 267 48.11 46.24 42.31
C GLU A 267 48.11 47.60 41.58
N TRP A 268 49.27 48.23 41.45
CA TRP A 268 49.50 49.45 40.69
C TRP A 268 50.32 49.18 39.43
N GLY A 269 50.44 47.94 38.98
CA GLY A 269 51.17 47.61 37.75
C GLY A 269 52.69 47.71 37.88
N ARG A 270 53.23 47.99 39.07
CA ARG A 270 54.68 48.12 39.29
C ARG A 270 55.35 46.74 39.32
N PRO A 271 56.32 46.47 38.42
CA PRO A 271 57.09 45.24 38.42
C PRO A 271 58.07 45.17 39.58
N HIS A 272 58.11 44.04 40.27
CA HIS A 272 59.07 43.70 41.31
C HIS A 272 59.79 42.40 40.95
N TYR A 273 61.11 42.43 40.96
CA TYR A 273 61.98 41.28 40.70
C TYR A 273 63.29 41.43 41.46
N TYR A 274 63.91 40.29 41.80
CA TYR A 274 65.19 40.28 42.48
C TYR A 274 66.34 40.30 41.46
N ILE A 275 67.15 41.36 41.48
CA ILE A 275 68.37 41.43 40.66
C ILE A 275 69.46 40.62 41.37
N ILE A 276 69.84 39.51 40.74
CA ILE A 276 70.93 38.66 41.25
C ILE A 276 72.24 39.46 41.22
N PRO A 277 73.05 39.46 42.30
CA PRO A 277 74.26 40.29 42.40
C PRO A 277 75.22 40.17 41.22
N LEU A 278 75.32 38.99 40.58
CA LEU A 278 76.14 38.74 39.40
C LEU A 278 75.73 39.56 38.17
N LEU A 279 74.46 39.96 38.09
CA LEU A 279 73.90 40.70 36.95
C LEU A 279 73.81 42.20 37.21
N ARG A 280 74.07 42.67 38.44
CA ARG A 280 73.81 44.06 38.86
C ARG A 280 74.51 45.10 37.99
N ASP A 281 75.76 44.85 37.61
CA ASP A 281 76.58 45.80 36.85
C ASP A 281 76.26 45.81 35.34
N ILE A 282 75.49 44.83 34.88
CA ILE A 282 75.16 44.64 33.45
C ILE A 282 73.64 44.63 33.22
N TRP A 283 72.86 45.01 34.24
CA TRP A 283 71.41 45.02 34.18
C TRP A 283 70.95 46.13 33.23
N PRO A 284 70.01 45.88 32.29
CA PRO A 284 69.55 46.93 31.40
C PRO A 284 68.71 47.99 32.14
N ASP A 285 69.01 49.27 31.92
CA ASP A 285 68.39 50.40 32.63
C ASP A 285 66.91 50.61 32.26
N ASP A 286 66.56 50.31 31.01
CA ASP A 286 65.24 50.47 30.39
C ASP A 286 64.29 49.28 30.62
N LEU A 287 64.80 48.15 31.10
CA LEU A 287 64.02 46.93 31.30
C LEU A 287 62.82 47.12 32.24
N TYR A 288 62.94 48.00 33.23
CA TYR A 288 61.87 48.27 34.19
C TYR A 288 60.67 48.95 33.51
N GLU A 289 60.92 49.99 32.71
CA GLU A 289 59.87 50.74 31.98
C GLU A 289 59.21 49.85 30.92
N GLU A 290 60.00 48.98 30.28
CA GLU A 290 59.49 48.00 29.34
C GLU A 290 58.54 46.99 30.02
N LEU A 291 58.96 46.43 31.16
CA LEU A 291 58.10 45.54 31.96
C LEU A 291 56.83 46.25 32.42
N PHE A 292 56.93 47.50 32.86
CA PHE A 292 55.78 48.29 33.26
C PHE A 292 54.79 48.46 32.11
N THR A 293 55.29 48.74 30.90
CA THR A 293 54.49 48.88 29.68
C THR A 293 53.79 47.57 29.32
N ILE A 294 54.53 46.46 29.25
CA ILE A 294 53.97 45.13 28.93
C ILE A 294 52.90 44.73 29.96
N TYR A 295 53.18 44.88 31.26
CA TYR A 295 52.17 44.56 32.28
C TYR A 295 50.94 45.45 32.18
N ARG A 296 51.09 46.73 31.87
CA ARG A 296 49.95 47.64 31.70
C ARG A 296 49.07 47.23 30.51
N GLU A 297 49.67 46.88 29.39
CA GLU A 297 48.95 46.40 28.21
C GLU A 297 48.18 45.11 28.51
N GLU A 298 48.84 44.12 29.11
CA GLU A 298 48.21 42.85 29.49
C GLU A 298 47.14 43.03 30.58
N LEU A 299 47.37 43.92 31.55
CA LEU A 299 46.38 44.26 32.58
C LEU A 299 45.16 44.97 31.99
N SER A 300 45.29 45.69 30.88
CA SER A 300 44.15 46.34 30.23
C SER A 300 43.16 45.33 29.63
N GLU A 301 43.64 44.15 29.20
CA GLU A 301 42.80 43.06 28.71
C GLU A 301 42.11 42.31 29.85
N VAL A 302 42.82 42.08 30.97
CA VAL A 302 42.37 41.16 32.04
C VAL A 302 41.70 41.88 33.21
N ASN A 303 42.18 43.07 33.57
CA ASN A 303 41.69 43.85 34.71
C ASN A 303 41.59 45.36 34.36
N PRO A 304 40.62 45.74 33.50
CA PRO A 304 40.49 47.11 33.01
C PRO A 304 40.21 48.12 34.14
N LEU A 305 39.57 47.69 35.23
CA LEU A 305 39.31 48.56 36.39
C LEU A 305 40.61 48.94 37.12
N LEU A 306 41.57 48.02 37.21
CA LEU A 306 42.90 48.30 37.78
C LEU A 306 43.63 49.36 36.95
N VAL A 307 43.59 49.25 35.61
CA VAL A 307 44.21 50.24 34.70
C VAL A 307 43.51 51.60 34.82
N ALA A 308 42.17 51.62 34.90
CA ALA A 308 41.43 52.86 35.11
C ALA A 308 41.79 53.55 36.44
N ARG A 309 41.96 52.77 37.52
CA ARG A 309 42.41 53.28 38.82
C ARG A 309 43.82 53.85 38.74
N LEU A 310 44.71 53.18 38.02
CA LEU A 310 46.09 53.62 37.80
C LEU A 310 46.13 54.95 37.04
N ASP A 311 45.35 55.09 35.97
CA ASP A 311 45.26 56.32 35.19
C ASP A 311 44.66 57.47 36.00
N TRP A 312 43.63 57.20 36.79
CA TRP A 312 43.09 58.16 37.76
C TRP A 312 44.16 58.59 38.77
N ALA A 313 44.86 57.67 39.41
CA ALA A 313 45.88 58.00 40.42
C ALA A 313 47.03 58.82 39.83
N LYS A 314 47.37 58.64 38.54
CA LYS A 314 48.35 59.49 37.82
C LYS A 314 47.84 60.91 37.57
N SER A 315 46.53 61.10 37.49
CA SER A 315 45.92 62.43 37.31
C SER A 315 45.79 63.23 38.61
N VAL A 316 45.91 62.59 39.77
CA VAL A 316 45.80 63.23 41.09
C VAL A 316 47.17 63.75 41.53
N GLU A 317 47.33 65.07 41.54
CA GLU A 317 48.54 65.72 42.06
C GLU A 317 48.64 65.55 43.58
N LEU A 318 49.85 65.34 44.10
CA LEU A 318 50.06 65.16 45.55
C LEU A 318 49.65 66.36 46.38
N ASP A 319 49.72 67.58 45.83
CA ASP A 319 49.28 68.80 46.54
C ASP A 319 47.77 68.81 46.82
N SER A 320 46.99 68.03 46.06
CA SER A 320 45.55 67.91 46.26
C SER A 320 45.16 66.93 47.36
N VAL A 321 46.12 66.16 47.89
CA VAL A 321 45.88 65.18 48.96
C VAL A 321 45.77 65.90 50.31
N GLU A 322 44.54 65.98 50.84
CA GLU A 322 44.29 66.65 52.11
C GLU A 322 45.04 66.02 53.29
N GLY A 323 45.58 66.87 54.16
CA GLY A 323 46.23 66.47 55.41
C GLY A 323 47.72 66.13 55.29
N LEU A 324 48.32 66.27 54.11
CA LEU A 324 49.78 66.16 53.96
C LEU A 324 50.48 67.45 54.42
N ARG A 325 51.50 67.29 55.28
CA ARG A 325 52.31 68.41 55.75
C ARG A 325 53.18 68.96 54.60
N PRO A 326 53.37 70.30 54.47
CA PRO A 326 54.20 70.89 53.41
C PRO A 326 55.63 70.33 53.34
N ALA A 327 56.21 69.95 54.49
CA ALA A 327 57.53 69.33 54.56
C ALA A 327 57.57 67.95 53.87
N ILE A 328 56.49 67.17 53.95
CA ILE A 328 56.37 65.86 53.29
C ILE A 328 56.28 66.07 51.78
N LEU A 329 55.42 66.98 51.33
CA LEU A 329 55.28 67.32 49.90
C LEU A 329 56.60 67.80 49.29
N THR A 330 57.35 68.64 50.03
CA THR A 330 58.66 69.13 49.59
C THR A 330 59.67 67.99 49.45
N ALA A 331 59.69 67.06 50.42
CA ALA A 331 60.58 65.90 50.37
C ALA A 331 60.24 64.95 49.21
N LEU A 332 58.95 64.67 49.00
CA LEU A 332 58.46 63.82 47.90
C LEU A 332 58.79 64.41 46.53
N LYS A 333 58.50 65.69 46.31
CA LYS A 333 58.80 66.38 45.04
C LYS A 333 60.29 66.46 44.74
N ALA A 334 61.13 66.63 45.78
CA ALA A 334 62.57 66.63 45.61
C ALA A 334 63.11 65.29 45.08
N ASP A 335 62.38 64.20 45.33
CA ASP A 335 62.72 62.84 44.88
C ASP A 335 61.90 62.40 43.65
N GLY A 336 61.17 63.33 43.02
CA GLY A 336 60.44 63.09 41.77
C GLY A 336 59.01 62.55 41.91
N TYR A 337 58.49 62.44 43.13
CA TYR A 337 57.10 62.01 43.38
C TYR A 337 56.18 63.22 43.24
N ASN A 338 55.28 63.19 42.23
CA ASN A 338 54.40 64.30 41.89
C ASN A 338 52.91 63.94 42.01
N THR A 339 52.58 62.66 41.87
CA THR A 339 51.20 62.16 41.78
C THR A 339 50.89 61.16 42.89
N LEU A 340 49.60 60.93 43.16
CA LEU A 340 49.14 59.90 44.08
C LEU A 340 49.74 58.54 43.69
N CYS A 341 49.76 58.25 42.38
CA CYS A 341 50.30 57.02 41.81
C CYS A 341 51.75 56.76 42.24
N ASP A 342 52.60 57.79 42.21
CA ASP A 342 54.02 57.67 42.55
C ASP A 342 54.19 57.17 43.99
N VAL A 343 53.32 57.56 44.91
CA VAL A 343 53.39 57.15 46.33
C VAL A 343 52.81 55.76 46.53
N VAL A 344 51.59 55.49 46.04
CA VAL A 344 50.85 54.25 46.36
C VAL A 344 51.47 52.99 45.72
N MET A 345 52.28 53.16 44.68
CA MET A 345 53.06 52.09 44.04
C MET A 345 54.17 51.52 44.93
N HIS A 346 54.58 52.22 45.99
CA HIS A 346 55.68 51.86 46.86
C HIS A 346 55.15 51.40 48.23
N ASP A 347 55.84 50.44 48.86
CA ASP A 347 55.50 50.07 50.23
C ASP A 347 56.13 51.03 51.27
N VAL A 348 55.70 50.89 52.53
CA VAL A 348 56.11 51.82 53.59
C VAL A 348 57.62 51.79 53.83
N ASP A 349 58.27 50.63 53.68
CA ASP A 349 59.71 50.49 53.90
C ASP A 349 60.49 51.16 52.75
N GLU A 350 59.98 51.08 51.51
CA GLU A 350 60.52 51.83 50.37
C GLU A 350 60.36 53.35 50.54
N LEU A 351 59.18 53.82 50.99
CA LEU A 351 58.94 55.24 51.24
C LEU A 351 59.79 55.80 52.40
N GLU A 352 60.14 54.97 53.39
CA GLU A 352 61.06 55.33 54.48
C GLU A 352 62.49 55.59 53.97
N SER A 353 62.87 55.07 52.80
CA SER A 353 64.18 55.34 52.22
C SER A 353 64.33 56.77 51.66
N ILE A 354 63.22 57.47 51.44
CA ILE A 354 63.21 58.85 50.95
C ILE A 354 63.77 59.79 52.02
N LYS A 355 64.76 60.60 51.63
CA LYS A 355 65.42 61.52 52.55
C LYS A 355 64.42 62.50 53.16
N GLY A 356 64.19 62.38 54.47
CA GLY A 356 63.27 63.24 55.22
C GLY A 356 61.97 62.56 55.64
N LEU A 357 61.70 61.33 55.19
CA LEU A 357 60.58 60.52 55.64
C LEU A 357 61.08 59.42 56.59
N GLY A 358 60.79 59.54 57.89
CA GLY A 358 60.95 58.40 58.82
C GLY A 358 59.74 57.47 58.78
N LYS A 359 59.88 56.23 59.27
CA LYS A 359 58.82 55.19 59.28
C LYS A 359 57.41 55.69 59.62
N LYS A 360 57.28 56.45 60.71
CA LYS A 360 55.98 56.99 61.15
C LYS A 360 55.36 57.95 60.12
N THR A 361 56.19 58.76 59.48
CA THR A 361 55.75 59.71 58.45
C THR A 361 55.40 59.01 57.14
N ALA A 362 56.17 57.98 56.76
CA ALA A 362 55.85 57.13 55.61
C ALA A 362 54.51 56.40 55.81
N LEU A 363 54.25 55.89 57.02
CA LEU A 363 52.99 55.23 57.36
C LEU A 363 51.80 56.21 57.34
N GLU A 364 51.96 57.41 57.91
CA GLU A 364 50.97 58.49 57.83
C GLU A 364 50.65 58.88 56.37
N LEU A 365 51.69 59.05 55.54
CA LEU A 365 51.55 59.35 54.12
C LEU A 365 50.76 58.26 53.40
N HIS A 366 51.12 57.00 53.64
CA HIS A 366 50.50 55.85 53.00
C HIS A 366 49.02 55.73 53.42
N GLU A 367 48.68 55.87 54.70
CA GLU A 367 47.30 55.88 55.19
C GLU A 367 46.45 56.98 54.53
N ARG A 368 47.01 58.19 54.38
CA ARG A 368 46.30 59.31 53.72
C ARG A 368 46.06 59.05 52.25
N CYS A 369 47.06 58.53 51.54
CA CYS A 369 46.95 58.21 50.13
C CYS A 369 45.94 57.07 49.90
N TYR A 370 46.00 55.99 50.70
CA TYR A 370 45.06 54.88 50.57
C TYR A 370 43.63 55.23 51.00
N ALA A 371 43.42 56.22 51.87
CA ALA A 371 42.08 56.72 52.16
C ALA A 371 41.38 57.30 50.92
N LEU A 372 42.12 57.99 50.04
CA LEU A 372 41.61 58.46 48.75
C LEU A 372 41.35 57.30 47.78
N VAL A 373 42.25 56.32 47.74
CA VAL A 373 42.08 55.11 46.92
C VAL A 373 40.83 54.35 47.34
N ASP A 374 40.64 54.12 48.63
CA ASP A 374 39.47 53.42 49.17
C ASP A 374 38.16 54.21 48.92
N ALA A 375 38.22 55.55 48.88
CA ALA A 375 37.09 56.37 48.48
C ALA A 375 36.73 56.16 46.99
N TRP A 376 37.74 56.16 46.12
CA TRP A 376 37.56 55.89 44.70
C TRP A 376 37.03 54.47 44.44
N GLU A 377 37.58 53.45 45.11
CA GLU A 377 37.14 52.05 45.00
C GLU A 377 35.69 51.86 45.49
N ARG A 378 35.24 52.66 46.47
CA ARG A 378 33.84 52.62 46.94
C ARG A 378 32.86 53.12 45.88
N GLU A 379 33.29 54.03 45.02
CA GLU A 379 32.47 54.61 43.96
C GLU A 379 32.49 53.76 42.67
N HIS A 380 33.64 53.18 42.33
CA HIS A 380 33.86 52.51 41.04
C HIS A 380 33.91 50.97 41.12
N GLY A 381 34.00 50.42 42.33
CA GLY A 381 34.18 48.99 42.58
C GLY A 381 35.58 48.66 43.10
N ALA A 382 35.68 47.62 43.92
CA ALA A 382 36.96 47.16 44.45
C ALA A 382 37.76 46.42 43.37
N VAL A 383 39.06 46.72 43.27
CA VAL A 383 39.95 45.99 42.37
C VAL A 383 40.22 44.59 42.94
N GLU A 384 39.89 43.55 42.18
CA GLU A 384 40.18 42.17 42.55
C GLU A 384 41.61 41.80 42.17
N THR A 385 42.38 41.32 43.15
CA THR A 385 43.79 40.93 43.00
C THR A 385 44.09 39.57 43.62
N ARG A 386 43.10 38.89 44.21
CA ARG A 386 43.26 37.55 44.81
C ARG A 386 43.10 36.48 43.76
N PHE A 387 43.84 35.40 43.95
CA PHE A 387 43.63 34.17 43.20
C PHE A 387 42.22 33.63 43.49
N GLU A 388 41.32 33.66 42.51
CA GLU A 388 40.02 32.99 42.59
C GLU A 388 40.24 31.48 42.47
N LYS A 389 39.57 30.71 43.36
CA LYS A 389 39.71 29.25 43.44
C LYS A 389 38.96 28.52 42.34
#